data_AF-A0A1R0G5P6-F1
#
_entry.id   AF-A0A1R0G5P6-F1
#
_cell.length_a   1.000
_cell.length_b   1.000
_cell.length_c   1.000
_cell.angle_alpha   90.00
_cell.angle_beta   90.00
_cell.angle_gamma   90.00
#
_symmetry.space_group_name_H-M   'P 1'
#
loop_
_entity.id
_entity.type
_entity.pdbx_description
1 polymer ?
#
loop_
_entity_poly.entity_id
_entity_poly.type
_entity_poly.pdbx_seq_one_letter_code
_entity_poly.pdbx_strand_id
1 'polypeptide(L)'
;MTDINSKPANSTQERILGDKEKLVLKKQSEYDAVSKTISNQETKILNDQSKIDRLATVILDGSPVEVEKAKAERETLKKTIHENSVSIKTKTTANASLMRQINRLKEEVINDSKGMYAINIETITKTKISDVEKGIVYLLQITNTDNFQDFITDVKKKFTSFE
;
A
#
# COMPACT_ATOMS: atom_id res chain seq x y z
N MET A 1 47.26 -16.48 10.21
CA MET A 1 45.90 -16.79 9.74
C MET A 1 44.96 -15.94 10.55
N THR A 2 44.44 -14.86 9.97
CA THR A 2 43.48 -13.99 10.65
C THR A 2 42.11 -14.37 10.12
N ASP A 3 41.35 -15.08 10.94
CA ASP A 3 39.96 -15.44 10.66
C ASP A 3 39.12 -14.16 10.70
N ILE A 4 38.90 -13.54 9.53
CA ILE A 4 37.95 -12.45 9.39
C ILE A 4 36.59 -13.09 9.11
N ASN A 5 35.93 -13.51 10.18
CA ASN A 5 34.51 -13.84 10.16
C ASN A 5 33.71 -12.53 9.98
N SER A 6 33.86 -11.91 8.82
CA SER A 6 33.10 -10.74 8.40
C SER A 6 31.78 -11.25 7.84
N LYS A 7 30.82 -11.48 8.73
CA LYS A 7 29.43 -11.48 8.28
C LYS A 7 29.17 -10.06 7.74
N PRO A 8 28.93 -9.88 6.43
CA PRO A 8 28.81 -8.54 5.88
C PRO A 8 27.58 -7.89 6.54
N ALA A 9 27.77 -6.69 7.08
CA ALA A 9 26.71 -5.86 7.67
C ALA A 9 25.48 -5.75 6.72
N ASN A 10 25.74 -5.85 5.42
CA ASN A 10 24.76 -5.91 4.33
C ASN A 10 23.68 -7.00 4.49
N SER A 11 24.03 -8.20 4.99
CA SER A 11 23.06 -9.33 5.08
C SER A 11 21.90 -9.12 6.06
N THR A 12 22.11 -8.34 7.12
CA THR A 12 21.05 -8.04 8.11
C THR A 12 20.10 -6.97 7.57
N GLN A 13 20.62 -5.94 6.90
CA GLN A 13 19.84 -4.87 6.28
C GLN A 13 19.06 -5.36 5.06
N GLU A 14 19.65 -6.21 4.21
CA GLU A 14 18.94 -6.90 3.11
C GLU A 14 17.74 -7.70 3.61
N ARG A 15 17.90 -8.42 4.73
CA ARG A 15 16.80 -9.18 5.33
C ARG A 15 15.68 -8.27 5.85
N ILE A 16 16.04 -7.18 6.53
CA ILE A 16 15.07 -6.20 7.04
C ILE A 16 14.27 -5.57 5.90
N LEU A 17 14.94 -5.20 4.80
CA LEU A 17 14.27 -4.66 3.62
C LEU A 17 13.28 -5.67 3.02
N GLY A 18 13.70 -6.92 2.83
CA GLY A 18 12.84 -7.98 2.32
C GLY A 18 11.65 -8.30 3.23
N ASP A 19 11.80 -8.20 4.55
CA ASP A 19 10.69 -8.38 5.50
C ASP A 19 9.68 -7.22 5.41
N LYS A 20 10.15 -5.98 5.21
CA LYS A 20 9.28 -4.81 4.99
C LYS A 20 8.51 -4.90 3.66
N GLU A 21 9.16 -5.34 2.60
CA GLU A 21 8.50 -5.57 1.29
C GLU A 21 7.39 -6.62 1.38
N LYS A 22 7.64 -7.73 2.09
CA LYS A 22 6.61 -8.74 2.37
C LYS A 22 5.45 -8.17 3.18
N LEU A 23 5.73 -7.30 4.15
CA LEU A 23 4.69 -6.63 4.93
C LEU A 23 3.84 -5.68 4.07
N VAL A 24 4.44 -4.97 3.12
CA VAL A 24 3.71 -4.15 2.13
C VAL A 24 2.75 -5.02 1.32
N LEU A 25 3.23 -6.14 0.77
CA LEU A 25 2.41 -7.07 -0.02
C LEU A 25 1.24 -7.65 0.79
N LYS A 26 1.51 -8.05 2.04
CA LYS A 26 0.47 -8.54 2.96
C LYS A 26 -0.62 -7.49 3.19
N LYS A 27 -0.23 -6.25 3.51
CA LYS A 27 -1.18 -5.16 3.74
C LYS A 27 -1.96 -4.77 2.48
N GLN A 28 -1.32 -4.83 1.31
CA GLN A 28 -1.99 -4.62 0.03
C GLN A 28 -3.07 -5.68 -0.20
N SER A 29 -2.75 -6.96 0.06
CA SER A 29 -3.74 -8.04 -0.02
C SER A 29 -4.91 -7.86 0.95
N GLU A 30 -4.65 -7.38 2.17
CA GLU A 30 -5.70 -7.06 3.15
C GLU A 30 -6.60 -5.92 2.65
N TYR A 31 -6.01 -4.85 2.10
CA TYR A 31 -6.74 -3.74 1.50
C TYR A 31 -7.65 -4.19 0.35
N ASP A 32 -7.12 -5.01 -0.57
CA ASP A 32 -7.85 -5.50 -1.74
C ASP A 32 -9.04 -6.38 -1.32
N ALA A 33 -8.85 -7.23 -0.31
CA ALA A 33 -9.91 -8.09 0.23
C ALA A 33 -11.06 -7.27 0.86
N VAL A 34 -10.74 -6.21 1.60
CA VAL A 34 -11.73 -5.31 2.17
C VAL A 34 -12.44 -4.50 1.07
N SER A 35 -11.71 -4.02 0.06
CA SER A 35 -12.29 -3.31 -1.10
C SER A 35 -13.29 -4.19 -1.86
N LYS A 36 -12.94 -5.46 -2.10
CA LYS A 36 -13.86 -6.43 -2.70
C LYS A 36 -15.12 -6.65 -1.86
N THR A 37 -14.96 -6.70 -0.53
CA THR A 37 -16.10 -6.83 0.38
C THR A 37 -17.04 -5.63 0.29
N ILE A 38 -16.49 -4.41 0.25
CA ILE A 38 -17.27 -3.17 0.09
C ILE A 38 -18.07 -3.22 -1.22
N SER A 39 -17.42 -3.52 -2.34
CA SER A 39 -18.08 -3.59 -3.66
C SER A 39 -19.22 -4.62 -3.71
N ASN A 40 -19.04 -5.78 -3.08
CA ASN A 40 -20.11 -6.78 -2.95
C ASN A 40 -21.30 -6.25 -2.12
N GLN A 41 -21.04 -5.54 -1.03
CA GLN A 41 -22.08 -4.95 -0.19
C GLN A 41 -22.84 -3.82 -0.91
N GLU A 42 -22.14 -2.98 -1.68
CA GLU A 42 -22.75 -1.94 -2.52
C GLU A 42 -23.68 -2.55 -3.57
N THR A 43 -23.22 -3.61 -4.25
CA THR A 43 -24.03 -4.36 -5.21
C THR A 43 -25.28 -4.96 -4.55
N LYS A 44 -25.14 -5.51 -3.33
CA LYS A 44 -26.28 -6.04 -2.58
C LYS A 44 -27.28 -4.95 -2.21
N ILE A 45 -26.82 -3.76 -1.79
CA ILE A 45 -27.69 -2.61 -1.51
C ILE A 45 -28.48 -2.21 -2.76
N LEU A 46 -27.84 -2.11 -3.92
CA LEU A 46 -28.52 -1.77 -5.18
C LEU A 46 -29.60 -2.79 -5.56
N ASN A 47 -29.30 -4.08 -5.39
CA ASN A 47 -30.26 -5.15 -5.65
C ASN A 47 -31.44 -5.11 -4.67
N ASP A 48 -31.18 -4.91 -3.38
CA ASP A 48 -32.21 -4.84 -2.35
C ASP A 48 -33.08 -3.58 -2.53
N GLN A 49 -32.49 -2.45 -2.95
CA GLN A 49 -33.22 -1.24 -3.31
C GLN A 49 -34.15 -1.48 -4.50
N SER A 50 -33.66 -2.15 -5.55
CA SER A 50 -34.47 -2.50 -6.71
C SER A 50 -35.65 -3.43 -6.35
N LYS A 51 -35.47 -4.32 -5.36
CA LYS A 51 -36.57 -5.15 -4.83
C LYS A 51 -37.57 -4.33 -4.05
N ILE A 52 -37.12 -3.38 -3.22
CA ILE A 52 -38.00 -2.46 -2.49
C ILE A 52 -38.91 -1.71 -3.47
N ASP A 53 -38.36 -1.23 -4.59
CA ASP A 53 -39.13 -0.51 -5.60
C ASP A 53 -40.20 -1.39 -6.24
N ARG A 54 -39.90 -2.67 -6.49
CA ARG A 54 -40.90 -3.65 -6.98
C ARG A 54 -41.98 -3.96 -5.93
N LEU A 55 -41.59 -4.09 -4.67
CA LEU A 55 -42.53 -4.30 -3.56
C LEU A 55 -43.46 -3.10 -3.38
N ALA A 56 -43.03 -1.88 -3.73
CA ALA A 56 -43.89 -0.70 -3.69
C ALA A 56 -45.10 -0.84 -4.62
N THR A 57 -44.93 -1.42 -5.82
CA THR A 57 -46.06 -1.72 -6.73
C THR A 57 -47.01 -2.75 -6.13
N VAL A 58 -46.48 -3.82 -5.53
CA VAL A 58 -47.31 -4.86 -4.86
C VAL A 58 -48.12 -4.28 -3.70
N ILE A 59 -47.55 -3.32 -2.97
CA ILE A 59 -48.24 -2.65 -1.85
C ILE A 59 -49.42 -1.79 -2.32
N LEU A 60 -49.36 -1.25 -3.55
CA LEU A 60 -50.42 -0.41 -4.12
C LEU A 60 -51.55 -1.25 -4.73
N ASP A 61 -51.20 -2.30 -5.47
CA ASP A 61 -52.15 -2.99 -6.36
C ASP A 61 -52.46 -4.44 -5.94
N GLY A 62 -51.77 -4.97 -4.93
CA GLY A 62 -51.89 -6.36 -4.49
C GLY A 62 -53.11 -6.64 -3.63
N SER A 63 -53.43 -7.93 -3.46
CA SER A 63 -54.43 -8.36 -2.47
C SER A 63 -53.97 -8.07 -1.03
N PRO A 64 -54.88 -7.95 -0.04
CA PRO A 64 -54.50 -7.65 1.34
C PRO A 64 -53.41 -8.57 1.91
N VAL A 65 -53.42 -9.85 1.55
CA VAL A 65 -52.41 -10.83 2.00
C VAL A 65 -51.04 -10.55 1.36
N GLU A 66 -51.01 -10.22 0.06
CA GLU A 66 -49.77 -9.89 -0.65
C GLU A 66 -49.18 -8.57 -0.14
N VAL A 67 -50.03 -7.57 0.12
CA VAL A 67 -49.63 -6.26 0.66
C VAL A 67 -48.94 -6.43 2.02
N GLU A 68 -49.52 -7.21 2.94
CA GLU A 68 -48.93 -7.42 4.27
C GLU A 68 -47.59 -8.17 4.18
N LYS A 69 -47.49 -9.19 3.31
CA LYS A 69 -46.22 -9.86 3.06
C LYS A 69 -45.17 -8.92 2.46
N ALA A 70 -45.56 -8.08 1.50
CA ALA A 70 -44.67 -7.13 0.84
C ALA A 70 -44.16 -6.04 1.80
N LYS A 71 -45.00 -5.56 2.74
CA LYS A 71 -44.56 -4.64 3.79
C LYS A 71 -43.52 -5.27 4.71
N ALA A 72 -43.77 -6.50 5.18
CA ALA A 72 -42.83 -7.20 6.05
C ALA A 72 -41.47 -7.45 5.37
N GLU A 73 -41.49 -7.86 4.09
CA GLU A 73 -40.26 -8.03 3.29
C GLU A 73 -39.54 -6.70 3.08
N ARG A 74 -40.27 -5.62 2.76
CA ARG A 74 -39.70 -4.28 2.56
C ARG A 74 -38.97 -3.78 3.80
N GLU A 75 -39.53 -3.96 5.00
CA GLU A 75 -38.87 -3.56 6.25
C GLU A 75 -37.62 -4.39 6.53
N THR A 76 -37.65 -5.69 6.22
CA THR A 76 -36.47 -6.56 6.31
C THR A 76 -35.35 -6.12 5.37
N LEU A 77 -35.68 -5.77 4.13
CA LEU A 77 -34.72 -5.25 3.14
C LEU A 77 -34.15 -3.89 3.57
N LYS A 78 -34.98 -2.97 4.06
CA LYS A 78 -34.50 -1.67 4.59
C LYS A 78 -33.49 -1.86 5.74
N LYS A 79 -33.77 -2.78 6.66
CA LYS A 79 -32.84 -3.11 7.75
C LYS A 79 -31.52 -3.65 7.20
N THR A 80 -31.58 -4.57 6.23
CA THR A 80 -30.39 -5.13 5.58
C THR A 80 -29.56 -4.07 4.85
N ILE A 81 -30.21 -3.14 4.15
CA ILE A 81 -29.55 -2.00 3.50
C ILE A 81 -28.84 -1.11 4.54
N HIS A 82 -29.50 -0.81 5.65
CA HIS A 82 -28.92 0.00 6.72
C HIS A 82 -27.69 -0.67 7.33
N GLU A 83 -27.77 -1.95 7.67
CA GLU A 83 -26.65 -2.73 8.23
C GLU A 83 -25.46 -2.79 7.26
N ASN A 84 -25.70 -3.04 5.97
CA ASN A 84 -24.66 -3.03 4.95
C ASN A 84 -24.04 -1.63 4.79
N SER A 85 -24.84 -0.57 4.82
CA SER A 85 -24.35 0.82 4.71
C SER A 85 -23.45 1.20 5.89
N VAL A 86 -23.83 0.83 7.11
CA VAL A 86 -22.98 1.01 8.31
C VAL A 86 -21.69 0.20 8.20
N SER A 87 -21.79 -1.06 7.76
CA SER A 87 -20.63 -1.94 7.55
C SER A 87 -19.65 -1.35 6.53
N ILE A 88 -20.14 -0.83 5.40
CA ILE A 88 -19.34 -0.16 4.38
C ILE A 88 -18.60 1.04 4.97
N LYS A 89 -19.27 1.93 5.70
CA LYS A 89 -18.63 3.10 6.32
C LYS A 89 -17.45 2.70 7.23
N THR A 90 -17.65 1.69 8.07
CA THR A 90 -16.60 1.16 8.96
C THR A 90 -15.44 0.59 8.16
N LYS A 91 -15.71 -0.22 7.12
CA LYS A 91 -14.69 -0.83 6.26
C LYS A 91 -13.92 0.20 5.44
N THR A 92 -14.58 1.22 4.90
CA THR A 92 -13.94 2.33 4.17
C THR A 92 -12.96 3.08 5.07
N THR A 93 -13.33 3.30 6.34
CA THR A 93 -12.43 3.93 7.32
C THR A 93 -11.21 3.06 7.62
N ALA A 94 -11.41 1.75 7.80
CA ALA A 94 -10.32 0.79 7.98
C ALA A 94 -9.39 0.74 6.76
N ASN A 95 -9.95 0.75 5.54
CA ASN A 95 -9.18 0.75 4.30
C ASN A 95 -8.37 2.04 4.10
N ALA A 96 -8.91 3.20 4.47
CA ALA A 96 -8.15 4.44 4.46
C ALA A 96 -6.94 4.38 5.42
N SER A 97 -7.09 3.74 6.58
CA SER A 97 -5.97 3.48 7.50
C SER A 97 -4.93 2.53 6.90
N LEU A 98 -5.37 1.42 6.27
CA LEU A 98 -4.48 0.49 5.58
C LEU A 98 -3.67 1.18 4.49
N MET A 99 -4.30 2.03 3.66
CA MET A 99 -3.61 2.78 2.61
C MET A 99 -2.52 3.71 3.17
N ARG A 100 -2.80 4.40 4.28
CA ARG A 100 -1.77 5.24 4.94
C ARG A 100 -0.59 4.40 5.43
N GLN A 101 -0.86 3.24 6.02
CA GLN A 101 0.18 2.32 6.48
C GLN A 101 1.01 1.76 5.31
N ILE A 102 0.36 1.38 4.20
CA ILE A 102 1.02 0.90 2.98
C ILE A 102 1.93 2.00 2.43
N ASN A 103 1.45 3.23 2.30
CA ASN A 103 2.24 4.33 1.76
C ASN A 103 3.45 4.63 2.63
N ARG A 104 3.26 4.71 3.95
CA ARG A 104 4.37 4.88 4.90
C ARG A 104 5.41 3.76 4.79
N LEU A 105 4.97 2.51 4.72
CA LEU A 105 5.90 1.39 4.58
C LEU A 105 6.63 1.40 3.23
N LYS A 106 5.96 1.79 2.14
CA LYS A 106 6.61 1.96 0.83
C LYS A 106 7.68 3.05 0.87
N GLU A 107 7.41 4.17 1.53
CA GLU A 107 8.40 5.23 1.74
C GLU A 107 9.60 4.75 2.58
N GLU A 108 9.35 3.99 3.65
CA GLU A 108 10.39 3.38 4.46
C GLU A 108 11.25 2.41 3.65
N VAL A 109 10.63 1.54 2.83
CA VAL A 109 11.35 0.62 1.93
C VAL A 109 12.23 1.40 0.96
N ILE A 110 11.70 2.44 0.30
CA ILE A 110 12.47 3.28 -0.64
C ILE A 110 13.67 3.93 0.05
N ASN A 111 13.48 4.47 1.26
CA ASN A 111 14.55 5.13 2.00
C ASN A 111 15.61 4.14 2.48
N ASP A 112 15.20 2.96 2.95
CA ASP A 112 16.13 1.89 3.34
C ASP A 112 16.90 1.36 2.12
N SER A 113 16.27 1.19 0.96
CA SER A 113 16.95 0.80 -0.29
C SER A 113 18.02 1.81 -0.72
N LYS A 114 17.72 3.12 -0.63
CA LYS A 114 18.72 4.18 -0.87
C LYS A 114 19.91 4.05 0.08
N GLY A 115 19.63 3.81 1.37
CA GLY A 115 20.66 3.61 2.39
C GLY A 115 21.53 2.38 2.13
N MET A 116 20.90 1.24 1.77
CA MET A 116 21.62 0.02 1.42
C MET A 116 22.49 0.17 0.19
N TYR A 117 21.99 0.84 -0.85
CA TYR A 117 22.78 1.07 -2.05
C TYR A 117 24.01 1.95 -1.77
N ALA A 118 23.86 2.99 -0.94
CA ALA A 118 25.00 3.78 -0.48
C ALA A 118 26.01 2.93 0.30
N ILE A 119 25.58 2.09 1.24
CA ILE A 119 26.46 1.18 2.00
C ILE A 119 27.22 0.22 1.07
N ASN A 120 26.57 -0.30 0.02
CA ASN A 120 27.21 -1.17 -0.96
C ASN A 120 28.31 -0.45 -1.73
N ILE A 121 28.06 0.80 -2.15
CA ILE A 121 29.08 1.64 -2.78
C ILE A 121 30.19 2.00 -1.79
N GLU A 122 29.90 2.37 -0.54
CA GLU A 122 30.94 2.62 0.47
C GLU A 122 31.85 1.39 0.66
N THR A 123 31.26 0.19 0.63
CA THR A 123 31.99 -1.08 0.76
C THR A 123 32.91 -1.33 -0.44
N ILE A 124 32.43 -1.10 -1.66
CA ILE A 124 33.21 -1.30 -2.89
C ILE A 124 34.31 -0.24 -3.02
N THR A 125 33.97 1.01 -2.74
CA THR A 125 34.82 2.18 -3.01
C THR A 125 35.69 2.61 -1.83
N LYS A 126 35.45 2.03 -0.65
CA LYS A 126 36.08 2.39 0.64
C LYS A 126 35.95 3.89 0.98
N THR A 127 34.98 4.57 0.40
CA THR A 127 34.75 6.01 0.57
C THR A 127 33.42 6.20 1.27
N LYS A 128 33.41 7.00 2.36
CA LYS A 128 32.19 7.32 3.10
C LYS A 128 31.30 8.28 2.30
N ILE A 129 30.01 8.01 2.26
CA ILE A 129 28.97 8.78 1.56
C ILE A 129 28.12 9.47 2.62
N SER A 130 27.97 10.79 2.54
CA SER A 130 27.13 11.54 3.48
C SER A 130 25.65 11.25 3.26
N ASP A 131 24.81 11.49 4.27
CA ASP A 131 23.36 11.22 4.19
C ASP A 131 22.66 12.00 3.06
N VAL A 132 23.14 13.21 2.75
CA VAL A 132 22.64 14.04 1.64
C VAL A 132 22.95 13.39 0.28
N GLU A 133 24.10 12.73 0.16
CA GLU A 133 24.57 12.13 -1.09
C GLU A 133 23.90 10.77 -1.37
N LYS A 134 23.39 10.05 -0.36
CA LYS A 134 22.74 8.73 -0.54
C LYS A 134 21.63 8.72 -1.58
N GLY A 135 20.84 9.80 -1.66
CA GLY A 135 19.77 9.95 -2.65
C GLY A 135 20.30 10.09 -4.09
N ILE A 136 21.41 10.81 -4.27
CA ILE A 136 22.07 11.00 -5.57
C ILE A 136 22.66 9.67 -6.05
N VAL A 137 23.28 8.92 -5.14
CA VAL A 137 23.88 7.62 -5.44
C VAL A 137 22.83 6.63 -5.95
N TYR A 138 21.67 6.55 -5.29
CA TYR A 138 20.56 5.71 -5.74
C TYR A 138 20.00 6.11 -7.13
N LEU A 139 19.91 7.41 -7.45
CA LEU A 139 19.46 7.87 -8.76
C LEU A 139 20.42 7.45 -9.90
N LEU A 140 21.71 7.34 -9.62
CA LEU A 140 22.72 6.90 -10.59
C LEU A 140 22.62 5.40 -10.90
N GLN A 141 22.10 4.60 -9.97
CA GLN A 141 21.80 3.18 -10.21
C GLN A 141 20.67 3.00 -11.24
N ILE A 142 19.58 3.75 -11.08
CA ILE A 142 18.38 3.63 -11.92
C ILE A 142 18.68 4.02 -13.37
N THR A 143 19.67 4.90 -13.57
CA THR A 143 20.07 5.40 -14.88
C THR A 143 21.08 4.51 -15.62
N ASN A 144 21.45 3.34 -15.05
CA ASN A 144 22.40 2.39 -15.65
C ASN A 144 23.74 3.04 -16.04
N THR A 145 24.20 4.00 -15.21
CA THR A 145 25.45 4.70 -15.49
C THR A 145 26.61 3.85 -14.96
N ASP A 146 27.25 3.08 -15.84
CA ASP A 146 28.27 2.09 -15.50
C ASP A 146 29.51 2.70 -14.79
N ASN A 147 29.76 4.00 -14.91
CA ASN A 147 30.91 4.67 -14.31
C ASN A 147 30.54 5.66 -13.19
N PHE A 148 29.87 5.14 -12.15
CA PHE A 148 29.63 5.86 -10.90
C PHE A 148 30.92 6.50 -10.32
N GLN A 149 32.07 5.82 -10.45
CA GLN A 149 33.38 6.34 -10.04
C GLN A 149 33.79 7.59 -10.81
N ASP A 150 33.59 7.62 -12.13
CA ASP A 150 33.94 8.78 -12.95
C ASP A 150 33.00 9.95 -12.65
N PHE A 151 31.71 9.67 -12.43
CA PHE A 151 30.73 10.71 -12.07
C PHE A 151 31.06 11.36 -10.72
N ILE A 152 31.31 10.57 -9.67
CA ILE A 152 31.66 11.14 -8.35
C ILE A 152 33.00 11.88 -8.41
N THR A 153 33.98 11.36 -9.16
CA THR A 153 35.27 12.03 -9.36
C THR A 153 35.08 13.37 -10.08
N ASP A 154 34.26 13.42 -11.13
CA ASP A 154 34.00 14.64 -11.90
C ASP A 154 33.18 15.67 -11.10
N VAL A 155 32.17 15.23 -10.34
CA VAL A 155 31.38 16.09 -9.44
C VAL A 155 32.27 16.65 -8.33
N LYS A 156 33.06 15.82 -7.64
CA LYS A 156 33.98 16.30 -6.59
C LYS A 156 34.96 17.33 -7.14
N LYS A 157 35.53 17.07 -8.32
CA LYS A 157 36.48 17.98 -8.98
C LYS A 157 35.85 19.32 -9.34
N LYS A 158 34.58 19.33 -9.73
CA LYS A 158 33.83 20.56 -10.07
C LYS A 158 33.36 21.33 -8.83
N PHE A 159 33.13 20.68 -7.69
CA PHE A 159 32.78 21.35 -6.44
C PHE A 159 33.99 21.86 -5.66
N THR A 160 35.15 21.20 -5.73
CA THR A 160 36.41 21.69 -5.14
C THR A 160 37.13 22.73 -5.99
N SER A 161 36.73 22.94 -7.24
CA SER A 161 37.26 24.01 -8.09
C SER A 161 36.62 25.39 -7.87
N PHE A 162 35.77 25.53 -6.85
CA PHE A 162 35.13 26.80 -6.46
C PHE A 162 35.74 27.45 -5.20
N GLU A 163 36.91 26.99 -4.74
CA GLU A 163 37.76 27.73 -3.78
C GLU A 163 38.80 28.58 -4.49
#